data_AF-A0A9E6ELM7-F1
#
_entry.id   AF-A0A9E6ELM7-F1
#
_cell.length_a   1.000
_cell.length_b   1.000
_cell.length_c   1.000
_cell.angle_alpha   90.00
_cell.angle_beta   90.00
_cell.angle_gamma   90.00
#
_symmetry.space_group_name_H-M   'P 1'
#
loop_
_entity.id
_entity.type
_entity.pdbx_description
1 polymer ?
#
loop_
_entity_poly.entity_id
_entity_poly.type
_entity_poly.pdbx_seq_one_letter_code
_entity_poly.pdbx_strand_id
1 'polypeptide(L)' 'IHREEAQGPLDARTQRLVKLAVAMGAFREGAVHSAVRKALKAGVTREELEQVVALGASTLGMPSSVAVYTWVQDVLDKVE' A
#
# COMPACT_ATOMS: atom_id res chain seq x y z
N ILE A 1 18.43 7.43 1.71
CA ILE A 1 17.92 6.49 2.75
C ILE A 1 17.18 5.28 2.12
N HIS A 2 16.87 5.26 0.81
CA HIS A 2 16.29 4.09 0.13
C HIS A 2 17.20 3.55 -0.99
N ARG A 3 18.44 3.16 -0.68
CA ARG A 3 19.38 2.68 -1.72
C ARG A 3 18.93 1.34 -2.31
N GLU A 4 18.15 0.56 -1.57
CA GLU A 4 17.57 -0.72 -2.01
C GLU A 4 16.63 -0.56 -3.21
N GLU A 5 15.92 0.57 -3.31
CA GLU A 5 14.97 0.83 -4.41
C GLU A 5 15.68 0.96 -5.77
N ALA A 6 16.96 1.35 -5.79
CA ALA A 6 17.71 1.61 -7.02
C ALA A 6 18.61 0.44 -7.48
N GLN A 7 18.68 -0.65 -6.70
CA GLN A 7 19.65 -1.73 -6.91
C GLN A 7 19.00 -3.11 -7.16
N GLY A 8 17.66 -3.18 -7.18
CA GLY A 8 16.91 -4.42 -7.35
C GLY A 8 16.27 -4.58 -8.74
N PRO A 9 15.82 -5.81 -9.09
CA PRO A 9 15.19 -6.09 -10.38
C PRO A 9 13.74 -5.63 -10.49
N LEU A 10 13.14 -5.14 -9.40
CA LEU A 10 11.75 -4.70 -9.37
C LEU A 10 11.65 -3.26 -9.87
N ASP A 11 10.69 -2.99 -10.75
CA ASP A 11 10.39 -1.63 -11.16
C ASP A 11 9.78 -0.80 -10.00
N ALA A 12 9.78 0.52 -10.15
CA ALA A 12 9.32 1.44 -9.12
C ALA A 12 7.87 1.20 -8.71
N ARG A 13 6.98 0.88 -9.65
CA ARG A 13 5.55 0.62 -9.37
C ARG A 13 5.41 -0.64 -8.52
N THR A 14 6.06 -1.72 -8.91
CA THR A 14 6.10 -2.99 -8.18
C THR A 14 6.63 -2.81 -6.76
N GLN A 15 7.71 -2.03 -6.59
CA GLN A 15 8.24 -1.74 -5.26
C GLN A 15 7.24 -1.00 -4.35
N ARG A 16 6.43 -0.08 -4.89
CA ARG A 16 5.41 0.63 -4.10
C ARG A 16 4.30 -0.31 -3.63
N LEU A 17 3.82 -1.19 -4.51
CA LEU A 17 2.79 -2.18 -4.17
C LEU A 17 3.30 -3.17 -3.10
N VAL A 18 4.53 -3.67 -3.25
CA VAL A 18 5.16 -4.56 -2.25
C VAL A 18 5.30 -3.86 -0.90
N LYS A 19 5.78 -2.61 -0.88
CA LYS A 19 5.92 -1.85 0.37
C LYS A 19 4.55 -1.57 1.03
N LEU A 20 3.49 -1.37 0.25
CA LEU A 20 2.13 -1.30 0.77
C LEU A 20 1.72 -2.63 1.41
N ALA A 21 1.85 -3.74 0.70
CA ALA A 21 1.50 -5.07 1.22
C ALA A 21 2.26 -5.42 2.52
N VAL A 22 3.56 -5.09 2.60
CA VAL A 22 4.36 -5.26 3.82
C VAL A 22 3.86 -4.37 4.95
N ALA A 23 3.49 -3.11 4.68
CA ALA A 23 2.94 -2.22 5.70
C ALA A 23 1.58 -2.71 6.23
N MET A 24 0.75 -3.27 5.35
CA MET A 24 -0.52 -3.89 5.72
C MET A 24 -0.30 -5.10 6.63
N GLY A 25 0.60 -6.02 6.24
CA GLY A 25 0.94 -7.20 7.03
C GLY A 25 1.62 -6.89 8.36
N ALA A 26 2.41 -5.82 8.42
CA ALA A 26 2.96 -5.30 9.68
C ALA A 26 1.90 -4.63 10.57
N PHE A 27 0.70 -4.39 10.02
CA PHE A 27 -0.44 -3.77 10.68
C PHE A 27 -0.10 -2.41 11.33
N ARG A 28 0.58 -1.54 10.56
CA ARG A 28 1.00 -0.21 11.00
C ARG A 28 0.33 0.87 10.16
N GLU A 29 -0.70 1.51 10.70
CA GLU A 29 -1.47 2.57 10.03
C GLU A 29 -0.58 3.65 9.40
N GLY A 30 0.33 4.25 10.16
CA GLY A 30 1.22 5.29 9.65
C GLY A 30 2.11 4.83 8.48
N ALA A 31 2.48 3.54 8.45
CA ALA A 31 3.24 2.96 7.35
C ALA A 31 2.35 2.73 6.11
N VAL A 32 1.11 2.26 6.30
CA VAL A 32 0.11 2.13 5.23
C VAL A 32 -0.16 3.50 4.62
N HIS A 33 -0.42 4.53 5.44
CA HIS A 33 -0.61 5.90 4.97
C HIS A 33 0.58 6.42 4.15
N SER A 34 1.80 6.20 4.63
CA SER A 34 2.99 6.60 3.87
C SER A 34 3.17 5.81 2.58
N ALA A 35 2.83 4.52 2.57
CA ALA A 35 2.96 3.67 1.39
C ALA A 35 1.97 4.10 0.31
N VAL A 36 0.70 4.34 0.66
CA VAL A 36 -0.35 4.83 -0.25
C VAL A 36 0.06 6.16 -0.89
N ARG A 37 0.47 7.17 -0.10
CA ARG A 37 0.92 8.47 -0.66
C ARG A 37 2.08 8.31 -1.65
N LYS A 38 3.03 7.43 -1.37
CA LYS A 38 4.19 7.18 -2.25
C LYS A 38 3.79 6.40 -3.50
N ALA A 39 2.82 5.49 -3.40
CA ALA A 39 2.27 4.74 -4.52
C ALA A 39 1.53 5.67 -5.49
N LEU A 40 0.66 6.55 -4.98
CA LEU A 40 -0.04 7.57 -5.78
C LEU A 40 0.96 8.48 -6.53
N LYS A 41 2.01 8.95 -5.85
CA LYS A 41 3.09 9.73 -6.49
C LYS A 41 3.83 8.97 -7.59
N ALA A 42 3.78 7.64 -7.59
CA ALA A 42 4.36 6.78 -8.61
C ALA A 42 3.36 6.38 -9.71
N GLY A 43 2.16 6.96 -9.71
CA GLY A 43 1.12 6.69 -10.71
C GLY A 43 0.31 5.41 -10.47
N VAL A 44 0.43 4.80 -9.29
CA VAL A 44 -0.46 3.69 -8.90
C VAL A 44 -1.88 4.25 -8.73
N THR A 45 -2.87 3.59 -9.32
CA THR A 45 -4.25 4.08 -9.30
C THR A 45 -4.98 3.70 -8.00
N ARG A 46 -6.12 4.34 -7.73
CA ARG A 46 -7.01 4.00 -6.61
C ARG A 46 -7.42 2.52 -6.66
N GLU A 47 -7.83 2.06 -7.84
CA GLU A 47 -8.30 0.69 -8.08
C GLU A 47 -7.21 -0.35 -7.80
N GLU A 48 -5.95 -0.04 -8.17
CA GLU A 48 -4.80 -0.91 -7.89
C GLU A 48 -4.53 -1.02 -6.39
N LEU A 49 -4.64 0.08 -5.65
CA LEU A 49 -4.44 0.08 -4.20
C LEU A 49 -5.54 -0.73 -3.49
N GLU A 50 -6.79 -0.55 -3.90
CA GLU A 50 -7.93 -1.30 -3.37
C GLU A 50 -7.81 -2.79 -3.71
N GLN A 51 -7.32 -3.13 -4.91
CA GLN A 51 -7.03 -4.51 -5.27
C GLN A 51 -5.95 -5.14 -4.37
N VAL A 52 -4.90 -4.41 -4.00
CA VAL A 52 -3.88 -4.92 -3.06
C VAL A 52 -4.51 -5.26 -1.70
N VAL A 53 -5.43 -4.42 -1.21
CA VAL A 53 -6.18 -4.70 0.02
C VAL A 53 -7.03 -5.97 -0.14
N ALA A 54 -7.75 -6.10 -1.25
CA ALA A 54 -8.56 -7.28 -1.55
C ALA A 54 -7.72 -8.57 -1.63
N LEU A 55 -6.53 -8.52 -2.25
CA LEU A 55 -5.59 -9.65 -2.30
C LEU A 55 -5.08 -10.05 -0.91
N GLY A 56 -4.91 -9.07 -0.01
CA GLY A 56 -4.51 -9.31 1.37
C GLY A 56 -5.57 -10.01 2.22
N ALA A 57 -6.84 -9.98 1.82
CA ALA A 57 -7.97 -10.44 2.64
C ALA A 57 -7.87 -11.90 3.09
N SER A 58 -7.44 -12.79 2.20
CA SER A 58 -7.26 -14.21 2.50
C SER A 58 -6.10 -14.50 3.45
N THR A 59 -5.11 -13.61 3.50
CA THR A 59 -3.88 -13.80 4.29
C THR A 59 -3.97 -13.11 5.65
N LEU A 60 -4.51 -11.89 5.70
CA LEU A 60 -4.60 -11.07 6.90
C LEU A 60 -5.88 -11.30 7.70
N GLY A 61 -6.87 -11.94 7.07
CA GLY A 61 -8.22 -12.09 7.61
C GLY A 61 -9.07 -10.84 7.44
N MET A 62 -10.39 -10.99 7.55
CA MET A 62 -11.34 -9.92 7.30
C MET A 62 -11.17 -8.70 8.22
N PRO A 63 -11.01 -8.85 9.56
CA PRO A 63 -10.91 -7.69 10.45
C PRO A 63 -9.73 -6.77 10.12
N SER A 64 -8.54 -7.37 9.92
CA SER A 64 -7.33 -6.63 9.56
C SER A 64 -7.46 -5.94 8.20
N SER A 65 -8.11 -6.60 7.25
CA SER A 65 -8.27 -6.09 5.88
C SER A 65 -9.26 -4.94 5.82
N VAL A 66 -10.33 -4.97 6.62
CA VAL A 66 -11.26 -3.83 6.78
C VAL A 66 -10.54 -2.63 7.39
N ALA A 67 -9.75 -2.83 8.45
CA ALA A 67 -8.99 -1.73 9.06
C ALA A 67 -8.00 -1.11 8.07
N VAL A 68 -7.22 -1.95 7.38
CA VAL A 68 -6.32 -1.50 6.31
C VAL A 68 -7.07 -0.75 5.21
N TYR A 69 -8.23 -1.24 4.78
CA TYR A 69 -9.06 -0.57 3.79
C TYR A 69 -9.41 0.85 4.23
N THR A 70 -9.84 1.03 5.49
CA THR A 70 -10.16 2.36 6.03
C THR A 70 -8.94 3.30 6.02
N TRP A 71 -7.75 2.81 6.37
CA TRP A 71 -6.51 3.60 6.31
C TRP A 71 -6.10 3.96 4.87
N VAL A 72 -6.38 3.09 3.91
CA VAL A 72 -6.15 3.38 2.50
C VAL A 72 -7.09 4.50 2.03
N GLN A 73 -8.37 4.42 2.37
CA GLN A 73 -9.37 5.47 2.07
C GLN A 73 -9.03 6.80 2.74
N ASP A 74 -8.55 6.80 4.00
CA ASP A 74 -8.13 8.01 4.72
C ASP A 74 -7.10 8.86 3.94
N VAL A 75 -6.29 8.23 3.09
CA VAL A 75 -5.34 8.93 2.23
C VAL A 75 -5.97 9.31 0.90
N LEU A 76 -6.73 8.41 0.28
CA LEU A 76 -7.31 8.63 -1.03
C LEU A 76 -8.34 9.78 -1.03
N ASP A 77 -9.14 9.88 0.03
CA ASP A 77 -10.17 10.91 0.17
C ASP A 77 -9.59 12.32 0.45
N LYS A 78 -8.29 12.41 0.74
CA LYS A 78 -7.57 13.69 0.88
C LYS A 78 -6.94 14.19 -0.42
N VAL A 79 -6.94 13.36 -1.47
CA VAL A 79 -6.29 13.65 -2.76
C VAL A 79 -7.32 14.01 -3.84
N GLU A 80 -8.60 13.88 -3.53
CA GLU A 80 -9.75 14.31 -4.36
C GLU A 80 -10.04 15.81 -4.23
#